data_AF-A0A5D2EE99-F1
#
_entry.id   AF-A0A5D2EE99-F1
#
_cell.length_a   1.000
_cell.length_b   1.000
_cell.length_c   1.000
_cell.angle_alpha   90.00
_cell.angle_beta   90.00
_cell.angle_gamma   90.00
#
_symmetry.space_group_name_H-M   'P 1'
#
loop_
_entity.id
_entity.type
_entity.pdbx_description
1 polymer ?
#
loop_
_entity_poly.entity_id
_entity_poly.type
_entity_poly.pdbx_seq_one_letter_code
_entity_poly.pdbx_strand_id
1 'polypeptide(L)'
;MLYPLLCLIVLFLSIVLWIYHWKNPRCNGKLSPGSMGLPVVGESFQLFTLQYGSLFKSSLVDRQIVVSTDTDVNRFIFQQKGKLVQSWYMDSFDDIVGKENILSSHGFLHKCLRNLILNLFGSESLKEKHVSEMEELTSKHVGLWSCQQPSMIYDFTVRKLFGCNNEKLRGCNSAFLDGLISFPLNIPGTAYWKCLQGCNKVMRVIKIMSEERRETLTKKQDKDFLDVVLEEMNKAGTILSEQTALDLLFALPFAAFESASSAVVLALQYLQSNPLALAEQTQEHETILRERETKGSGITWKEYKSMTLTHMVSLMSNLQQTIRLGNIVTAIFRKVVKDIEIKDYKIPAGWIILACTPAVHLNPTKYEDPLTFNPCMKTNKQGRELNAGSKFFMGFGSGVRLCAGAEFVKLQISIFLHHFCTNYRWTVMKEGKAVRQPGLVFSDGFHVQILNKKFI
;
A
#
# COMPACT_ATOMS: atom_id res chain seq x y z
N MET A 1 -56.77 17.96 7.85
CA MET A 1 -55.44 18.44 8.33
C MET A 1 -54.81 17.58 9.42
N LEU A 2 -55.55 16.73 10.14
CA LEU A 2 -54.99 15.89 11.23
C LEU A 2 -54.07 14.76 10.75
N TYR A 3 -54.40 14.13 9.62
CA TYR A 3 -53.64 13.01 9.04
C TYR A 3 -52.20 13.38 8.60
N PRO A 4 -51.95 14.46 7.83
CA PRO A 4 -50.59 14.86 7.48
C PRO A 4 -49.77 15.27 8.71
N LEU A 5 -50.38 15.87 9.73
CA LEU A 5 -49.71 16.20 10.98
C LEU A 5 -49.26 14.94 11.75
N LEU A 6 -50.12 13.92 11.81
CA LEU A 6 -49.78 12.64 12.43
C LEU A 6 -48.63 11.93 11.69
N CYS A 7 -48.66 11.93 10.35
CA CYS A 7 -47.57 11.39 9.54
C CYS A 7 -46.24 12.11 9.79
N LEU A 8 -46.25 13.44 9.92
CA LEU A 8 -45.06 14.23 10.24
C LEU A 8 -44.53 13.91 11.65
N ILE A 9 -45.40 13.73 12.64
CA ILE A 9 -45.00 13.35 14.01
C ILE A 9 -44.37 11.96 14.03
N VAL A 10 -44.98 10.98 13.36
CA VAL A 10 -44.43 9.61 13.27
C VAL A 10 -43.08 9.61 12.56
N LEU A 11 -42.94 10.37 11.47
CA LEU A 11 -41.68 10.54 10.76
C LEU A 11 -40.60 11.20 11.64
N PHE A 12 -40.97 12.24 12.40
CA PHE A 12 -40.05 12.89 13.32
C PHE A 12 -39.59 11.94 14.43
N LEU A 13 -40.52 11.21 15.05
CA LEU A 13 -40.20 10.23 16.10
C LEU A 13 -39.34 9.09 15.55
N SER A 14 -39.61 8.59 14.35
CA SER A 14 -38.80 7.54 13.73
C SER A 14 -37.38 8.02 13.43
N ILE A 15 -37.21 9.27 12.97
CA ILE A 15 -35.90 9.90 12.77
C ILE A 15 -35.17 10.05 14.11
N VAL A 16 -35.84 10.53 15.16
CA VAL A 16 -35.22 10.70 16.50
C VAL A 16 -34.79 9.34 17.08
N LEU A 17 -35.64 8.32 17.00
CA LEU A 17 -35.34 6.97 17.44
C LEU A 17 -34.18 6.36 16.63
N TRP A 18 -34.17 6.58 15.31
CA TRP A 18 -33.08 6.14 14.45
C TRP A 18 -31.76 6.82 14.81
N ILE A 19 -31.74 8.13 15.05
CA ILE A 19 -30.56 8.87 15.51
C ILE A 19 -30.11 8.38 16.89
N TYR A 20 -31.04 8.11 17.80
CA TYR A 20 -30.74 7.58 19.13
C TYR A 20 -30.08 6.19 19.03
N HIS A 21 -30.62 5.29 18.21
CA HIS A 21 -30.05 3.97 17.99
C HIS A 21 -28.71 4.00 17.25
N TRP A 22 -28.54 4.96 16.33
CA TRP A 22 -27.27 5.21 15.68
C TRP A 22 -26.18 5.61 16.69
N LYS A 23 -26.48 6.58 17.56
CA LYS A 23 -25.53 7.07 18.57
C LYS A 23 -25.25 6.04 19.66
N ASN A 24 -26.23 5.19 19.95
CA ASN A 24 -26.17 4.17 21.01
C ASN A 24 -26.37 2.76 20.42
N PRO A 25 -25.37 2.23 19.70
CA PRO A 25 -25.46 0.89 19.16
C PRO A 25 -25.58 -0.12 20.30
N ARG A 26 -26.52 -1.06 20.15
CA ARG A 26 -26.75 -2.12 21.14
C ARG A 26 -25.55 -3.06 21.18
N CYS A 27 -25.10 -3.41 22.38
CA CYS A 27 -24.04 -4.39 22.61
C CYS A 27 -24.36 -5.20 23.86
N ASN A 28 -24.19 -6.52 23.80
CA ASN A 28 -24.26 -7.38 24.98
C ASN A 28 -22.88 -7.43 25.67
N GLY A 29 -22.48 -6.29 26.25
CA GLY A 29 -21.17 -6.04 26.84
C GLY A 29 -20.83 -4.55 26.87
N LYS A 30 -19.60 -4.22 27.27
CA LYS A 30 -19.12 -2.83 27.32
C LYS A 30 -18.45 -2.45 26.00
N LEU A 31 -18.98 -1.47 25.28
CA LEU A 31 -18.32 -0.89 24.11
C LEU A 31 -17.14 0.00 24.54
N SER A 32 -16.15 0.13 23.65
CA SER A 32 -15.06 1.11 23.83
C SER A 32 -15.61 2.55 23.87
N PRO A 33 -14.91 3.48 24.56
CA PRO A 33 -15.29 4.89 24.57
C PRO A 33 -15.26 5.47 23.15
N GLY A 34 -15.95 6.59 22.91
CA GLY A 34 -15.95 7.27 21.61
C GLY A 34 -17.35 7.69 21.15
N SER A 35 -17.42 8.29 19.97
CA SER A 35 -18.63 8.91 19.39
C SER A 35 -19.02 8.22 18.08
N MET A 36 -20.32 8.13 17.77
CA MET A 36 -20.77 7.61 16.46
C MET A 36 -20.94 8.71 15.40
N GLY A 37 -20.62 9.96 15.76
CA GLY A 37 -20.72 11.12 14.86
C GLY A 37 -22.14 11.39 14.34
N LEU A 38 -22.22 11.97 13.14
CA LEU A 38 -23.47 12.21 12.44
C LEU A 38 -24.03 10.90 11.87
N PRO A 39 -25.36 10.74 11.73
CA PRO A 39 -25.93 9.59 11.02
C PRO A 39 -25.38 9.50 9.59
N VAL A 40 -25.13 8.27 9.12
CA VAL A 40 -24.57 7.93 7.79
C VAL A 40 -23.11 8.37 7.61
N VAL A 41 -22.79 9.66 7.80
CA VAL A 41 -21.43 10.19 7.59
C VAL A 41 -20.49 9.81 8.73
N GLY A 42 -21.00 9.61 9.94
CA GLY A 42 -20.18 9.31 11.11
C GLY A 42 -19.20 10.43 11.44
N GLU A 43 -17.95 10.05 11.69
CA GLU A 43 -16.81 10.96 11.88
C GLU A 43 -15.82 10.87 10.71
N SER A 44 -16.27 10.42 9.53
CA SER A 44 -15.41 10.08 8.37
C SER A 44 -14.38 11.14 8.00
N PHE A 45 -14.74 12.42 8.03
CA PHE A 45 -13.85 13.54 7.64
C PHE A 45 -12.75 13.85 8.66
N GLN A 46 -12.93 13.45 9.91
CA GLN A 46 -12.00 13.75 11.01
C GLN A 46 -11.38 12.48 11.61
N LEU A 47 -11.73 11.29 11.09
CA LEU A 47 -11.40 10.00 11.70
C LEU A 47 -9.92 9.85 12.08
N PHE A 48 -9.02 10.37 11.25
CA PHE A 48 -7.57 10.27 11.45
C PHE A 48 -6.97 11.32 12.40
N THR A 49 -7.76 12.27 12.89
CA THR A 49 -7.34 13.28 13.87
C THR A 49 -7.97 13.08 15.25
N LEU A 50 -8.92 12.15 15.39
CA LEU A 50 -9.60 11.87 16.65
C LEU A 50 -8.67 11.21 17.67
N GLN A 51 -8.85 11.59 18.94
CA GLN A 51 -8.14 11.01 20.08
C GLN A 51 -9.12 10.76 21.23
N TYR A 52 -9.58 9.51 21.36
CA TYR A 52 -10.41 9.06 22.49
C TYR A 52 -9.71 8.00 23.35
N GLY A 53 -8.39 7.86 23.20
CA GLY A 53 -7.58 6.80 23.82
C GLY A 53 -7.05 5.80 22.81
N SER A 54 -6.48 4.68 23.29
CA SER A 54 -5.78 3.71 22.42
C SER A 54 -6.71 2.73 21.68
N LEU A 55 -7.95 2.62 22.14
CA LEU A 55 -9.01 1.78 21.56
C LEU A 55 -10.35 2.48 21.74
N PHE A 56 -11.01 2.88 20.66
CA PHE A 56 -12.24 3.67 20.73
C PHE A 56 -13.22 3.35 19.61
N LYS A 57 -14.52 3.53 19.85
CA LYS A 57 -15.57 3.37 18.82
C LYS A 57 -15.72 4.64 18.00
N SER A 58 -16.03 4.47 16.72
CA SER A 58 -16.38 5.56 15.81
C SER A 58 -17.35 5.07 14.72
N SER A 59 -17.63 5.92 13.74
CA SER A 59 -18.33 5.54 12.52
C SER A 59 -17.66 6.11 11.27
N LEU A 60 -17.59 5.29 10.22
CA LEU A 60 -17.03 5.62 8.91
C LEU A 60 -18.05 5.18 7.85
N VAL A 61 -18.63 6.14 7.11
CA VAL A 61 -19.56 5.93 5.98
C VAL A 61 -20.49 4.72 6.16
N ASP A 62 -21.50 4.87 7.00
CA ASP A 62 -22.50 3.82 7.27
C ASP A 62 -21.95 2.52 7.90
N ARG A 63 -20.74 2.58 8.49
CA ARG A 63 -20.15 1.45 9.21
C ARG A 63 -19.80 1.84 10.63
N GLN A 64 -20.09 0.91 11.55
CA GLN A 64 -19.70 1.00 12.95
C GLN A 64 -18.27 0.46 13.06
N ILE A 65 -17.38 1.26 13.63
CA ILE A 65 -15.96 0.92 13.65
C ILE A 65 -15.37 1.01 15.06
N VAL A 66 -14.30 0.25 15.30
CA VAL A 66 -13.39 0.42 16.42
C VAL A 66 -12.02 0.78 15.88
N VAL A 67 -11.47 1.90 16.32
CA VAL A 67 -10.13 2.35 15.99
C VAL A 67 -9.17 1.88 17.07
N SER A 68 -8.07 1.24 16.66
CA SER A 68 -7.01 0.77 17.54
C SER A 68 -5.67 1.39 17.15
N THR A 69 -5.10 2.16 18.08
CA THR A 69 -3.72 2.66 18.02
C THR A 69 -2.79 1.84 18.94
N ASP A 70 -3.35 0.84 19.63
CA ASP A 70 -2.65 -0.05 20.54
C ASP A 70 -1.89 -1.15 19.79
N THR A 71 -0.59 -1.27 20.07
CA THR A 71 0.30 -2.22 19.39
C THR A 71 -0.07 -3.68 19.64
N ASP A 72 -0.44 -4.03 20.87
CA ASP A 72 -0.73 -5.41 21.25
C ASP A 72 -2.11 -5.84 20.72
N VAL A 73 -3.08 -4.92 20.73
CA VAL A 73 -4.38 -5.13 20.08
C VAL A 73 -4.22 -5.32 18.58
N ASN A 74 -3.49 -4.43 17.89
CA ASN A 74 -3.27 -4.53 16.44
C ASN A 74 -2.62 -5.86 16.07
N ARG A 75 -1.62 -6.29 16.85
CA ARG A 75 -0.96 -7.58 16.69
C ARG A 75 -1.93 -8.75 16.86
N PHE A 76 -2.73 -8.74 17.94
CA PHE A 76 -3.73 -9.76 18.21
C PHE A 76 -4.70 -9.88 17.02
N ILE A 77 -5.24 -8.77 16.54
CA ILE A 77 -6.16 -8.73 15.41
C ILE A 77 -5.55 -9.34 14.15
N PHE A 78 -4.28 -9.06 13.86
CA PHE A 78 -3.60 -9.66 12.70
C PHE A 78 -3.37 -11.17 12.83
N GLN A 79 -3.20 -11.68 14.06
CA GLN A 79 -3.07 -13.11 14.33
C GLN A 79 -4.41 -13.87 14.25
N GLN A 80 -5.54 -13.20 14.45
CA GLN A 80 -6.88 -13.80 14.45
C GLN A 80 -7.53 -13.88 13.06
N LYS A 81 -6.79 -13.61 11.99
CA LYS A 81 -7.33 -13.67 10.62
C LYS A 81 -7.83 -15.07 10.27
N GLY A 82 -9.04 -15.13 9.72
CA GLY A 82 -9.71 -16.37 9.33
C GLY A 82 -10.32 -17.14 10.51
N LYS A 83 -10.25 -16.57 11.73
CA LYS A 83 -10.86 -17.12 12.95
C LYS A 83 -11.92 -16.17 13.51
N LEU A 84 -11.48 -14.98 13.96
CA LEU A 84 -12.34 -13.96 14.57
C LEU A 84 -12.54 -12.74 13.66
N VAL A 85 -11.59 -12.51 12.75
CA VAL A 85 -11.63 -11.37 11.83
C VAL A 85 -11.32 -11.80 10.40
N GLN A 86 -11.84 -11.03 9.44
CA GLN A 86 -11.52 -11.15 8.02
C GLN A 86 -11.07 -9.81 7.44
N SER A 87 -10.38 -9.84 6.31
CA SER A 87 -10.05 -8.61 5.58
C SER A 87 -11.35 -7.93 5.15
N TRP A 88 -11.37 -6.61 5.21
CA TRP A 88 -12.52 -5.83 4.77
C TRP A 88 -12.03 -4.54 4.15
N TYR A 89 -12.66 -4.16 3.07
CA TYR A 89 -12.53 -2.86 2.41
C TYR A 89 -13.94 -2.35 2.13
N MET A 90 -14.07 -1.06 1.81
CA MET A 90 -15.37 -0.47 1.49
C MET A 90 -15.89 -1.03 0.17
N ASP A 91 -17.21 -1.12 0.01
CA ASP A 91 -17.83 -1.57 -1.23
C ASP A 91 -17.38 -0.71 -2.43
N SER A 92 -17.14 0.58 -2.19
CA SER A 92 -16.59 1.51 -3.18
C SER A 92 -15.15 1.20 -3.60
N PHE A 93 -14.36 0.61 -2.72
CA PHE A 93 -13.03 0.11 -3.06
C PHE A 93 -13.13 -1.11 -3.99
N ASP A 94 -14.03 -2.04 -3.66
CA ASP A 94 -14.25 -3.25 -4.45
C ASP A 94 -14.84 -2.93 -5.84
N ASP A 95 -15.67 -1.90 -5.97
CA ASP A 95 -16.16 -1.42 -7.27
C ASP A 95 -15.05 -0.84 -8.16
N ILE A 96 -14.00 -0.24 -7.57
CA ILE A 96 -12.86 0.32 -8.31
C ILE A 96 -11.84 -0.78 -8.67
N VAL A 97 -11.51 -1.65 -7.71
CA VAL A 97 -10.41 -2.62 -7.83
C VAL A 97 -10.87 -3.97 -8.40
N GLY A 98 -12.18 -4.22 -8.37
CA GLY A 98 -12.78 -5.50 -8.76
C GLY A 98 -13.26 -6.28 -7.54
N LYS A 99 -14.43 -6.91 -7.61
CA LYS A 99 -15.07 -7.55 -6.45
C LYS A 99 -14.38 -8.85 -6.01
N GLU A 100 -13.62 -9.48 -6.91
CA GLU A 100 -12.86 -10.70 -6.64
C GLU A 100 -11.37 -10.42 -6.42
N ASN A 101 -11.02 -9.16 -6.08
CA ASN A 101 -9.64 -8.75 -5.87
C ASN A 101 -8.93 -9.51 -4.73
N ILE A 102 -7.60 -9.55 -4.78
CA ILE A 102 -6.79 -10.25 -3.77
C ILE A 102 -7.00 -9.72 -2.34
N LEU A 103 -7.24 -8.42 -2.15
CA LEU A 103 -7.35 -7.80 -0.82
C LEU A 103 -8.65 -8.24 -0.12
N SER A 104 -9.73 -8.41 -0.89
CA SER A 104 -11.04 -8.88 -0.45
C SER A 104 -11.19 -10.41 -0.47
N SER A 105 -10.39 -11.14 -1.27
CA SER A 105 -10.38 -12.61 -1.30
C SER A 105 -10.03 -13.26 0.05
N HIS A 106 -10.54 -14.45 0.36
CA HIS A 106 -10.28 -15.15 1.63
C HIS A 106 -9.88 -16.63 1.42
N GLY A 107 -9.44 -17.30 2.48
CA GLY A 107 -9.20 -18.75 2.48
C GLY A 107 -8.22 -19.23 1.40
N PHE A 108 -8.60 -20.30 0.71
CA PHE A 108 -7.81 -20.94 -0.34
C PHE A 108 -7.59 -20.02 -1.55
N LEU A 109 -8.61 -19.24 -1.95
CA LEU A 109 -8.49 -18.30 -3.07
C LEU A 109 -7.39 -17.27 -2.81
N HIS A 110 -7.41 -16.64 -1.63
CA HIS A 110 -6.33 -15.72 -1.24
C HIS A 110 -4.95 -16.39 -1.26
N LYS A 111 -4.85 -17.63 -0.78
CA LYS A 111 -3.57 -18.37 -0.77
C LYS A 111 -3.07 -18.62 -2.19
N CYS A 112 -3.95 -19.00 -3.10
CA CYS A 112 -3.64 -19.19 -4.52
C CYS A 112 -3.12 -17.90 -5.15
N LEU A 113 -3.89 -16.80 -5.06
CA LEU A 113 -3.50 -15.49 -5.61
C LEU A 113 -2.18 -15.00 -5.03
N ARG A 114 -1.99 -15.14 -3.73
CA ARG A 114 -0.74 -14.75 -3.06
C ARG A 114 0.46 -15.56 -3.57
N ASN A 115 0.28 -16.86 -3.82
CA ASN A 115 1.34 -17.71 -4.34
C ASN A 115 1.71 -17.31 -5.78
N LEU A 116 0.74 -16.99 -6.64
CA LEU A 116 1.01 -16.46 -7.98
C LEU A 116 1.88 -15.20 -7.92
N ILE A 117 1.53 -14.25 -7.04
CA ILE A 117 2.32 -13.03 -6.86
C ILE A 117 3.73 -13.36 -6.37
N LEU A 118 3.88 -14.28 -5.42
CA LEU A 118 5.20 -14.67 -4.92
C LEU A 118 6.05 -15.42 -5.94
N ASN A 119 5.46 -16.13 -6.89
CA ASN A 119 6.21 -16.73 -8.00
C ASN A 119 6.83 -15.65 -8.88
N LEU A 120 6.17 -14.49 -9.02
CA LEU A 120 6.70 -13.35 -9.79
C LEU A 120 7.65 -12.48 -8.97
N PHE A 121 7.27 -12.09 -7.76
CA PHE A 121 7.94 -11.07 -6.95
C PHE A 121 8.61 -11.61 -5.67
N GLY A 122 8.66 -12.93 -5.51
CA GLY A 122 9.35 -13.59 -4.40
C GLY A 122 10.87 -13.68 -4.60
N SER A 123 11.59 -13.98 -3.52
CA SER A 123 13.05 -13.87 -3.46
C SER A 123 13.82 -14.63 -4.55
N GLU A 124 13.30 -15.77 -5.01
CA GLU A 124 13.92 -16.58 -6.06
C GLU A 124 13.88 -15.85 -7.40
N SER A 125 12.69 -15.45 -7.84
CA SER A 125 12.48 -14.66 -9.04
C SER A 125 13.25 -13.32 -9.00
N LEU A 126 13.30 -12.68 -7.83
CA LEU A 126 14.08 -11.46 -7.65
C LEU A 126 15.57 -11.68 -7.93
N LYS A 127 16.14 -12.75 -7.36
CA LYS A 127 17.54 -13.13 -7.52
C LYS A 127 17.89 -13.47 -8.97
N GLU A 128 17.05 -14.23 -9.64
CA GLU A 128 17.37 -14.81 -10.95
C GLU A 128 17.14 -13.84 -12.11
N LYS A 129 16.11 -12.99 -12.02
CA LYS A 129 15.63 -12.20 -13.17
C LYS A 129 15.59 -10.70 -12.90
N HIS A 130 15.17 -10.27 -11.72
CA HIS A 130 14.73 -8.88 -11.54
C HIS A 130 15.86 -7.88 -11.20
N VAL A 131 16.98 -8.33 -10.63
CA VAL A 131 18.08 -7.41 -10.26
C VAL A 131 18.62 -6.68 -11.49
N SER A 132 19.04 -7.43 -12.52
CA SER A 132 19.64 -6.88 -13.73
C SER A 132 18.66 -6.03 -14.53
N GLU A 133 17.42 -6.49 -14.68
CA GLU A 133 16.39 -5.76 -15.42
C GLU A 133 15.99 -4.46 -14.72
N MET A 134 15.94 -4.46 -13.39
CA MET A 134 15.63 -3.25 -12.62
C MET A 134 16.80 -2.26 -12.72
N GLU A 135 18.04 -2.73 -12.71
CA GLU A 135 19.21 -1.87 -12.93
C GLU A 135 19.20 -1.24 -14.33
N GLU A 136 18.96 -2.04 -15.37
CA GLU A 136 18.86 -1.55 -16.76
C GLU A 136 17.75 -0.50 -16.88
N LEU A 137 16.56 -0.78 -16.34
CA LEU A 137 15.43 0.13 -16.39
C LEU A 137 15.68 1.40 -15.58
N THR A 138 16.37 1.30 -14.44
CA THR A 138 16.77 2.46 -13.64
C THR A 138 17.73 3.35 -14.42
N SER A 139 18.79 2.77 -14.95
CA SER A 139 19.81 3.46 -15.74
C SER A 139 19.20 4.20 -16.93
N LYS A 140 18.35 3.51 -17.70
CA LYS A 140 17.65 4.08 -18.86
C LYS A 140 16.74 5.24 -18.47
N HIS A 141 15.90 5.09 -17.44
CA HIS A 141 14.93 6.12 -17.10
C HIS A 141 15.56 7.34 -16.45
N VAL A 142 16.51 7.18 -15.52
CA VAL A 142 17.15 8.32 -14.87
C VAL A 142 17.90 9.17 -15.89
N GLY A 143 18.53 8.54 -16.90
CA GLY A 143 19.15 9.27 -18.02
C GLY A 143 18.17 10.08 -18.88
N LEU A 144 16.87 9.73 -18.88
CA LEU A 144 15.82 10.39 -19.65
C LEU A 144 15.00 11.40 -18.84
N TRP A 145 15.23 11.52 -17.53
CA TRP A 145 14.46 12.41 -16.64
C TRP A 145 14.60 13.90 -16.98
N SER A 146 15.58 14.29 -17.78
CA SER A 146 15.66 15.65 -18.33
C SER A 146 14.54 15.97 -19.33
N CYS A 147 13.93 14.94 -19.94
CA CYS A 147 13.01 15.08 -21.09
C CYS A 147 11.66 14.37 -20.91
N GLN A 148 11.49 13.53 -19.90
CA GLN A 148 10.30 12.68 -19.71
C GLN A 148 9.85 12.62 -18.25
N GLN A 149 8.56 12.40 -18.02
CA GLN A 149 8.04 12.19 -16.66
C GLN A 149 8.53 10.86 -16.08
N PRO A 150 8.89 10.82 -14.79
CA PRO A 150 9.38 9.60 -14.14
C PRO A 150 8.24 8.58 -13.95
N SER A 151 8.23 7.52 -14.76
CA SER A 151 7.27 6.40 -14.64
C SER A 151 7.91 5.01 -14.54
N MET A 152 9.20 4.98 -14.21
CA MET A 152 10.05 3.77 -14.19
C MET A 152 9.40 2.57 -13.49
N ILE A 153 8.85 2.76 -12.29
CA ILE A 153 8.25 1.69 -11.49
C ILE A 153 7.00 1.12 -12.16
N TYR A 154 6.14 1.99 -12.68
CA TYR A 154 4.92 1.56 -13.38
C TYR A 154 5.26 0.78 -14.65
N ASP A 155 6.20 1.28 -15.45
CA ASP A 155 6.63 0.63 -16.69
C ASP A 155 7.29 -0.72 -16.42
N PHE A 156 8.12 -0.80 -15.38
CA PHE A 156 8.71 -2.07 -14.95
C PHE A 156 7.61 -3.09 -14.60
N THR A 157 6.64 -2.70 -13.76
CA THR A 157 5.57 -3.61 -13.34
C THR A 157 4.68 -4.02 -14.50
N VAL A 158 4.24 -3.09 -15.36
CA VAL A 158 3.40 -3.41 -16.53
C VAL A 158 4.14 -4.34 -17.50
N ARG A 159 5.43 -4.10 -17.77
CA ARG A 159 6.22 -4.99 -18.60
C ARG A 159 6.29 -6.40 -18.02
N LYS A 160 6.46 -6.53 -16.70
CA LYS A 160 6.51 -7.83 -16.03
C LYS A 160 5.17 -8.57 -16.07
N LEU A 161 4.08 -7.82 -16.01
CA LEU A 161 2.75 -8.41 -16.00
C LEU A 161 2.28 -8.83 -17.40
N PHE A 162 2.56 -8.02 -18.42
CA PHE A 162 1.95 -8.18 -19.74
C PHE A 162 2.95 -8.42 -20.89
N GLY A 163 4.26 -8.34 -20.60
CA GLY A 163 5.33 -8.48 -21.59
C GLY A 163 5.58 -7.23 -22.45
N CYS A 164 4.72 -6.22 -22.37
CA CYS A 164 4.85 -4.97 -23.13
C CYS A 164 4.39 -3.75 -22.34
N ASN A 165 4.89 -2.56 -22.73
CA ASN A 165 4.37 -1.30 -22.23
C ASN A 165 3.18 -0.88 -23.10
N ASN A 166 2.00 -0.73 -22.50
CA ASN A 166 0.80 -0.26 -23.20
C ASN A 166 0.27 1.00 -22.52
N GLU A 167 0.34 2.14 -23.19
CA GLU A 167 -0.11 3.43 -22.64
C GLU A 167 -1.59 3.42 -22.26
N LYS A 168 -2.41 2.60 -22.91
CA LYS A 168 -3.84 2.47 -22.59
C LYS A 168 -4.07 1.93 -21.17
N LEU A 169 -3.12 1.19 -20.60
CA LEU A 169 -3.19 0.73 -19.22
C LEU A 169 -3.04 1.87 -18.20
N ARG A 170 -2.43 3.00 -18.59
CA ARG A 170 -2.28 4.19 -17.72
C ARG A 170 -3.56 5.00 -17.56
N GLY A 171 -4.62 4.66 -18.30
CA GLY A 171 -5.86 5.45 -18.38
C GLY A 171 -6.60 5.66 -17.06
N CYS A 172 -6.35 4.84 -16.01
CA CYS A 172 -6.92 5.09 -14.68
C CYS A 172 -5.96 5.90 -13.75
N ASN A 173 -4.64 5.96 -14.01
CA ASN A 173 -3.64 6.39 -13.01
C ASN A 173 -3.91 7.77 -12.39
N SER A 174 -4.23 8.80 -13.18
CA SER A 174 -4.40 10.16 -12.64
C SER A 174 -5.69 10.34 -11.84
N ALA A 175 -6.75 9.59 -12.14
CA ALA A 175 -8.03 9.68 -11.43
C ALA A 175 -8.20 8.59 -10.37
N PHE A 176 -7.32 7.58 -10.35
CA PHE A 176 -7.42 6.41 -9.49
C PHE A 176 -7.38 6.79 -8.01
N LEU A 177 -6.32 7.48 -7.60
CA LEU A 177 -6.16 7.91 -6.22
C LEU A 177 -7.29 8.83 -5.78
N ASP A 178 -7.60 9.86 -6.57
CA ASP A 178 -8.67 10.81 -6.26
C ASP A 178 -10.02 10.10 -6.08
N GLY A 179 -10.32 9.12 -6.92
CA GLY A 179 -11.53 8.31 -6.78
C GLY A 179 -11.53 7.42 -5.55
N LEU A 180 -10.42 6.73 -5.28
CA LEU A 180 -10.24 5.81 -4.16
C LEU A 180 -10.46 6.48 -2.80
N ILE A 181 -10.07 7.75 -2.70
CA ILE A 181 -10.09 8.52 -1.45
C ILE A 181 -11.29 9.48 -1.33
N SER A 182 -12.01 9.71 -2.43
CA SER A 182 -13.20 10.56 -2.44
C SER A 182 -14.41 9.88 -1.79
N PHE A 183 -15.39 10.68 -1.40
CA PHE A 183 -16.68 10.13 -0.98
C PHE A 183 -17.32 9.40 -2.18
N PRO A 184 -17.85 8.17 -2.00
CA PRO A 184 -18.21 7.29 -3.10
C PRO A 184 -19.54 7.66 -3.77
N LEU A 185 -19.60 8.81 -4.42
CA LEU A 185 -20.74 9.27 -5.21
C LEU A 185 -20.52 8.92 -6.68
N ASN A 186 -21.30 7.99 -7.22
CA ASN A 186 -21.25 7.64 -8.64
C ASN A 186 -22.08 8.61 -9.50
N ILE A 187 -21.72 9.90 -9.47
CA ILE A 187 -22.41 10.98 -10.19
C ILE A 187 -21.44 11.59 -11.21
N PRO A 188 -21.85 11.82 -12.47
CA PRO A 188 -21.01 12.46 -13.48
C PRO A 188 -20.34 13.74 -12.96
N GLY A 189 -19.03 13.84 -13.16
CA GLY A 189 -18.21 14.98 -12.72
C GLY A 189 -17.47 14.78 -11.39
N THR A 190 -17.94 13.86 -10.52
CA THR A 190 -17.24 13.52 -9.27
C THR A 190 -15.94 12.75 -9.52
N ALA A 191 -15.02 12.79 -8.54
CA ALA A 191 -13.76 12.03 -8.60
C ALA A 191 -14.00 10.52 -8.67
N TYR A 192 -14.90 10.00 -7.82
CA TYR A 192 -15.29 8.58 -7.82
C TYR A 192 -15.82 8.12 -9.19
N TRP A 193 -16.74 8.87 -9.80
CA TRP A 193 -17.23 8.54 -11.14
C TRP A 193 -16.12 8.54 -12.20
N LYS A 194 -15.24 9.55 -12.21
CA LYS A 194 -14.12 9.62 -13.17
C LYS A 194 -13.17 8.43 -13.02
N CYS A 195 -12.88 8.03 -11.79
CA CYS A 195 -12.09 6.84 -11.48
C CYS A 195 -12.73 5.57 -12.03
N LEU A 196 -14.02 5.35 -11.76
CA LEU A 196 -14.73 4.19 -12.31
C LEU A 196 -14.68 4.13 -13.84
N GLN A 197 -14.83 5.27 -14.52
CA GLN A 197 -14.71 5.32 -15.99
C GLN A 197 -13.31 4.94 -16.47
N GLY A 198 -12.25 5.45 -15.82
CA GLY A 198 -10.86 5.10 -16.15
C GLY A 198 -10.59 3.62 -15.94
N CYS A 199 -11.06 3.07 -14.83
CA CYS A 199 -10.78 1.70 -14.43
C CYS A 199 -11.57 0.69 -15.29
N ASN A 200 -12.81 1.01 -15.67
CA ASN A 200 -13.57 0.24 -16.67
C ASN A 200 -12.87 0.19 -18.04
N LYS A 201 -12.21 1.28 -18.46
CA LYS A 201 -11.42 1.29 -19.71
C LYS A 201 -10.20 0.38 -19.61
N VAL A 202 -9.44 0.47 -18.52
CA VAL A 202 -8.26 -0.38 -18.29
C VAL A 202 -8.66 -1.85 -18.21
N MET A 203 -9.73 -2.18 -17.49
CA MET A 203 -10.24 -3.55 -17.39
C MET A 203 -10.60 -4.13 -18.77
N ARG A 204 -11.20 -3.33 -19.66
CA ARG A 204 -11.48 -3.75 -21.04
C ARG A 204 -10.19 -4.06 -21.82
N VAL A 205 -9.15 -3.24 -21.66
CA VAL A 205 -7.84 -3.47 -22.30
C VAL A 205 -7.23 -4.78 -21.81
N ILE A 206 -7.23 -5.03 -20.50
CA ILE A 206 -6.71 -6.27 -19.90
C ILE A 206 -7.49 -7.49 -20.42
N LYS A 207 -8.82 -7.38 -20.54
CA LYS A 207 -9.66 -8.44 -21.08
C LYS A 207 -9.28 -8.77 -22.53
N ILE A 208 -9.18 -7.77 -23.40
CA ILE A 208 -8.75 -7.95 -24.81
C ILE A 208 -7.37 -8.62 -24.88
N MET A 209 -6.40 -8.12 -24.11
CA MET A 209 -5.05 -8.70 -24.08
C MET A 209 -5.07 -10.16 -23.60
N SER A 210 -5.94 -10.50 -22.66
CA SER A 210 -6.08 -11.88 -22.16
C SER A 210 -6.70 -12.81 -23.21
N GLU A 211 -7.70 -12.33 -23.96
CA GLU A 211 -8.32 -13.06 -25.06
C GLU A 211 -7.31 -13.32 -26.20
N GLU A 212 -6.60 -12.28 -26.66
CA GLU A 212 -5.55 -12.38 -27.67
C GLU A 212 -4.43 -13.35 -27.25
N ARG A 213 -4.07 -13.35 -25.96
CA ARG A 213 -3.00 -14.21 -25.45
C ARG A 213 -3.41 -15.68 -25.38
N ARG A 214 -4.68 -15.99 -25.14
CA ARG A 214 -5.17 -17.39 -25.07
C ARG A 214 -4.91 -18.15 -26.37
N GLU A 215 -4.99 -17.50 -27.52
CA GLU A 215 -4.76 -18.13 -28.83
C GLU A 215 -3.29 -18.50 -29.08
N THR A 216 -2.36 -17.90 -28.34
CA THR A 216 -0.90 -18.04 -28.54
C THR A 216 -0.18 -18.66 -27.35
N LEU A 217 -0.89 -19.01 -26.29
CA LEU A 217 -0.35 -19.43 -24.99
C LEU A 217 0.66 -20.61 -25.09
N THR A 218 0.38 -21.60 -25.92
CA THR A 218 1.23 -22.80 -26.08
C THR A 218 2.51 -22.57 -26.89
N LYS A 219 2.64 -21.41 -27.56
CA LYS A 219 3.72 -21.14 -28.53
C LYS A 219 4.87 -20.31 -27.95
N LYS A 220 4.72 -19.76 -26.75
CA LYS A 220 5.66 -18.78 -26.19
C LYS A 220 6.66 -19.44 -25.23
N GLN A 221 7.95 -19.30 -25.52
CA GLN A 221 9.03 -19.81 -24.65
C GLN A 221 9.31 -18.88 -23.46
N ASP A 222 9.24 -17.55 -23.66
CA ASP A 222 9.42 -16.57 -22.59
C ASP A 222 8.05 -16.10 -22.05
N LYS A 223 7.67 -16.57 -20.87
CA LYS A 223 6.34 -16.34 -20.28
C LYS A 223 6.36 -15.14 -19.33
N ASP A 224 5.41 -14.23 -19.53
CA ASP A 224 5.11 -13.15 -18.58
C ASP A 224 4.03 -13.58 -17.58
N PHE A 225 3.67 -12.69 -16.66
CA PHE A 225 2.70 -13.04 -15.61
C PHE A 225 1.31 -13.32 -16.15
N LEU A 226 0.87 -12.64 -17.21
CA LEU A 226 -0.40 -12.93 -17.87
C LEU A 226 -0.42 -14.38 -18.36
N ASP A 227 0.67 -14.85 -18.97
CA ASP A 227 0.81 -16.25 -19.38
C ASP A 227 0.67 -17.20 -18.17
N VAL A 228 1.35 -16.91 -17.06
CA VAL A 228 1.29 -17.71 -15.81
C VAL A 228 -0.12 -17.76 -15.23
N VAL A 229 -0.83 -16.63 -15.20
CA VAL A 229 -2.21 -16.52 -14.70
C VAL A 229 -3.16 -17.33 -15.59
N LEU A 230 -3.04 -17.21 -16.91
CA LEU A 230 -3.86 -17.97 -17.86
C LEU A 230 -3.60 -19.48 -17.76
N GLU A 231 -2.36 -19.90 -17.52
CA GLU A 231 -2.03 -21.31 -17.27
C GLU A 231 -2.64 -21.84 -15.97
N GLU A 232 -2.60 -21.05 -14.89
CA GLU A 232 -3.24 -21.42 -13.62
C GLU A 232 -4.76 -21.54 -13.76
N MET A 233 -5.38 -20.69 -14.59
CA MET A 233 -6.80 -20.80 -14.93
C MET A 233 -7.15 -22.05 -15.75
N ASN A 234 -6.21 -22.55 -16.56
CA ASN A 234 -6.45 -23.72 -17.42
C ASN A 234 -6.20 -25.06 -16.71
N LYS A 235 -5.67 -25.05 -15.48
CA LYS A 235 -5.44 -26.27 -14.70
C LYS A 235 -6.77 -26.93 -14.28
N ALA A 236 -6.85 -28.24 -14.44
CA ALA A 236 -7.99 -29.02 -13.97
C ALA A 236 -8.21 -28.83 -12.46
N GLY A 237 -9.42 -28.46 -12.06
CA GLY A 237 -9.77 -28.21 -10.65
C GLY A 237 -9.26 -26.89 -10.09
N THR A 238 -8.84 -25.94 -10.93
CA THR A 238 -8.45 -24.60 -10.46
C THR A 238 -9.62 -23.89 -9.76
N ILE A 239 -9.28 -23.08 -8.77
CA ILE A 239 -10.23 -22.21 -8.06
C ILE A 239 -10.21 -20.78 -8.62
N LEU A 240 -9.34 -20.50 -9.60
CA LEU A 240 -9.14 -19.17 -10.17
C LEU A 240 -10.14 -18.92 -11.30
N SER A 241 -11.13 -18.06 -11.04
CA SER A 241 -12.09 -17.64 -12.06
C SER A 241 -11.44 -16.64 -13.04
N GLU A 242 -12.06 -16.46 -14.21
CA GLU A 242 -11.66 -15.42 -15.16
C GLU A 242 -11.75 -14.02 -14.54
N GLN A 243 -12.82 -13.73 -13.81
CA GLN A 243 -12.98 -12.43 -13.17
C GLN A 243 -11.90 -12.19 -12.10
N THR A 244 -11.61 -13.19 -11.27
CA THR A 244 -10.55 -13.09 -10.26
C THR A 244 -9.18 -12.85 -10.93
N ALA A 245 -8.89 -13.52 -12.05
CA ALA A 245 -7.65 -13.34 -12.79
C ALA A 245 -7.51 -11.92 -13.36
N LEU A 246 -8.58 -11.40 -13.97
CA LEU A 246 -8.62 -10.03 -14.49
C LEU A 246 -8.47 -8.99 -13.36
N ASP A 247 -9.16 -9.19 -12.24
CA ASP A 247 -9.05 -8.34 -11.04
C ASP A 247 -7.63 -8.35 -10.45
N LEU A 248 -6.95 -9.51 -10.46
CA LEU A 248 -5.56 -9.63 -10.03
C LEU A 248 -4.61 -8.83 -10.95
N LEU A 249 -4.74 -9.01 -12.26
CA LEU A 249 -3.91 -8.32 -13.27
C LEU A 249 -4.15 -6.81 -13.23
N PHE A 250 -5.38 -6.39 -12.95
CA PHE A 250 -5.75 -5.00 -12.78
C PHE A 250 -5.14 -4.39 -11.52
N ALA A 251 -5.21 -5.07 -10.37
CA ALA A 251 -4.80 -4.51 -9.08
C ALA A 251 -3.27 -4.35 -8.90
N LEU A 252 -2.48 -5.24 -9.50
CA LEU A 252 -1.03 -5.30 -9.28
C LEU A 252 -0.22 -4.06 -9.73
N PRO A 253 -0.43 -3.49 -10.93
CA PRO A 253 0.25 -2.27 -11.36
C PRO A 253 0.08 -1.11 -10.38
N PHE A 254 -1.16 -0.85 -9.93
CA PHE A 254 -1.46 0.23 -9.00
C PHE A 254 -0.81 -0.01 -7.63
N ALA A 255 -0.93 -1.24 -7.10
CA ALA A 255 -0.34 -1.59 -5.81
C ALA A 255 1.19 -1.40 -5.79
N ALA A 256 1.88 -1.80 -6.87
CA ALA A 256 3.33 -1.65 -6.98
C ALA A 256 3.75 -0.19 -7.18
N PHE A 257 3.08 0.53 -8.09
CA PHE A 257 3.47 1.89 -8.44
C PHE A 257 3.30 2.88 -7.30
N GLU A 258 2.11 2.94 -6.69
CA GLU A 258 1.78 3.95 -5.67
C GLU A 258 2.67 3.83 -4.44
N SER A 259 2.90 2.60 -3.98
CA SER A 259 3.71 2.34 -2.80
C SER A 259 5.20 2.56 -3.05
N ALA A 260 5.77 1.96 -4.10
CA ALA A 260 7.20 2.08 -4.34
C ALA A 260 7.62 3.50 -4.75
N SER A 261 6.81 4.21 -5.54
CA SER A 261 7.11 5.60 -5.93
C SER A 261 7.13 6.53 -4.71
N SER A 262 6.13 6.43 -3.84
CA SER A 262 6.07 7.18 -2.58
C SER A 262 7.28 6.87 -1.69
N ALA A 263 7.67 5.61 -1.58
CA ALA A 263 8.82 5.20 -0.77
C ALA A 263 10.16 5.74 -1.30
N VAL A 264 10.32 5.83 -2.62
CA VAL A 264 11.49 6.44 -3.27
C VAL A 264 11.54 7.94 -2.98
N VAL A 265 10.43 8.66 -3.15
CA VAL A 265 10.38 10.11 -2.86
C VAL A 265 10.72 10.38 -1.39
N LEU A 266 10.15 9.61 -0.46
CA LEU A 266 10.46 9.71 0.97
C LEU A 266 11.94 9.42 1.26
N ALA A 267 12.53 8.42 0.62
CA ALA A 267 13.95 8.12 0.78
C ALA A 267 14.85 9.26 0.28
N LEU A 268 14.52 9.88 -0.86
CA LEU A 268 15.28 11.02 -1.38
C LEU A 268 15.16 12.26 -0.48
N GLN A 269 13.94 12.57 -0.02
CA GLN A 269 13.70 13.67 0.93
C GLN A 269 14.50 13.48 2.22
N TYR A 270 14.54 12.24 2.71
CA TYR A 270 15.31 11.89 3.89
C TYR A 270 16.80 12.14 3.72
N LEU A 271 17.39 11.54 2.69
CA LEU A 271 18.82 11.60 2.45
C LEU A 271 19.28 13.04 2.24
N GLN A 272 18.46 13.86 1.58
CA GLN A 272 18.72 15.29 1.45
C GLN A 272 18.76 16.00 2.81
N SER A 273 17.81 15.69 3.70
CA SER A 273 17.69 16.32 5.01
C SER A 273 18.72 15.79 6.02
N ASN A 274 19.44 14.70 5.70
CA ASN A 274 20.43 14.06 6.56
C ASN A 274 21.75 13.80 5.82
N PRO A 275 22.63 14.81 5.73
CA PRO A 275 23.91 14.69 5.03
C PRO A 275 24.81 13.55 5.54
N LEU A 276 24.77 13.26 6.85
CA LEU A 276 25.52 12.14 7.43
C LEU A 276 25.06 10.79 6.85
N ALA A 277 23.75 10.56 6.79
CA ALA A 277 23.20 9.33 6.26
C ALA A 277 23.45 9.20 4.74
N LEU A 278 23.37 10.31 4.01
CA LEU A 278 23.76 10.34 2.60
C LEU A 278 25.24 10.01 2.40
N ALA A 279 26.13 10.52 3.25
CA ALA A 279 27.56 10.21 3.19
C ALA A 279 27.83 8.73 3.50
N GLU A 280 27.23 8.17 4.55
CA GLU A 280 27.36 6.74 4.89
C GLU A 280 26.81 5.84 3.78
N GLN A 281 25.65 6.17 3.19
CA GLN A 281 25.08 5.40 2.10
C GLN A 281 25.94 5.49 0.83
N THR A 282 26.47 6.69 0.54
CA THR A 282 27.41 6.86 -0.57
C THR A 282 28.65 6.00 -0.36
N GLN A 283 29.19 5.97 0.86
CA GLN A 283 30.34 5.12 1.21
C GLN A 283 30.02 3.62 1.08
N GLU A 284 28.84 3.17 1.51
CA GLU A 284 28.37 1.79 1.32
C GLU A 284 28.41 1.41 -0.18
N HIS A 285 27.83 2.25 -1.04
CA HIS A 285 27.76 1.96 -2.47
C HIS A 285 29.10 2.10 -3.20
N GLU A 286 29.93 3.07 -2.85
CA GLU A 286 31.28 3.21 -3.40
C GLU A 286 32.17 2.03 -3.01
N THR A 287 32.02 1.50 -1.79
CA THR A 287 32.76 0.31 -1.35
C THR A 287 32.38 -0.90 -2.18
N ILE A 288 31.08 -1.13 -2.42
CA ILE A 288 30.59 -2.18 -3.32
C ILE A 288 31.24 -2.06 -4.71
N LEU A 289 31.26 -0.85 -5.28
CA LEU A 289 31.86 -0.63 -6.61
C LEU A 289 33.38 -0.83 -6.62
N ARG A 290 34.09 -0.49 -5.53
CA ARG A 290 35.55 -0.70 -5.40
C ARG A 290 35.92 -2.17 -5.26
N GLU A 291 35.13 -2.94 -4.53
CA GLU A 291 35.38 -4.36 -4.25
C GLU A 291 34.92 -5.28 -5.40
N ARG A 292 34.22 -4.72 -6.39
CA ARG A 292 33.74 -5.47 -7.56
C ARG A 292 34.90 -5.95 -8.42
N GLU A 293 34.96 -7.26 -8.65
CA GLU A 293 36.00 -7.91 -9.46
C GLU A 293 36.01 -7.39 -10.91
N THR A 294 34.83 -7.29 -11.53
CA THR A 294 34.69 -6.82 -12.91
C THR A 294 34.08 -5.42 -12.95
N LYS A 295 34.91 -4.43 -13.26
CA LYS A 295 34.43 -3.05 -13.43
C LYS A 295 33.38 -2.98 -14.53
N GLY A 296 32.25 -2.34 -14.23
CA GLY A 296 31.15 -2.16 -15.18
C GLY A 296 30.22 -3.37 -15.34
N SER A 297 30.42 -4.47 -14.59
CA SER A 297 29.37 -5.50 -14.50
C SER A 297 28.14 -4.96 -13.76
N GLY A 298 26.96 -5.54 -14.01
CA GLY A 298 25.74 -5.20 -13.27
C GLY A 298 25.79 -5.60 -11.80
N ILE A 299 24.80 -5.13 -11.04
CA ILE A 299 24.60 -5.45 -9.62
C ILE A 299 24.34 -6.95 -9.47
N THR A 300 25.08 -7.61 -8.59
CA THR A 300 24.85 -9.01 -8.24
C THR A 300 23.89 -9.14 -7.06
N TRP A 301 23.25 -10.31 -6.92
CA TRP A 301 22.43 -10.60 -5.73
C TRP A 301 23.22 -10.51 -4.42
N LYS A 302 24.51 -10.88 -4.43
CA LYS A 302 25.39 -10.79 -3.26
C LYS A 302 25.58 -9.33 -2.84
N GLU A 303 25.84 -8.45 -3.80
CA GLU A 303 26.00 -7.01 -3.56
C GLU A 303 24.69 -6.37 -3.08
N TYR A 304 23.55 -6.71 -3.69
CA TYR A 304 22.24 -6.28 -3.19
C TYR A 304 22.06 -6.66 -1.72
N LYS A 305 22.32 -7.92 -1.36
CA LYS A 305 22.19 -8.39 0.02
C LYS A 305 23.12 -7.68 1.01
N SER A 306 24.26 -7.14 0.58
CA SER A 306 25.16 -6.38 1.44
C SER A 306 24.76 -4.93 1.70
N MET A 307 23.77 -4.37 0.97
CA MET A 307 23.31 -2.98 1.11
C MET A 307 22.50 -2.76 2.41
N THR A 308 23.12 -2.99 3.57
CA THR A 308 22.47 -3.05 4.87
C THR A 308 21.85 -1.71 5.27
N LEU A 309 22.59 -0.61 5.09
CA LEU A 309 22.10 0.73 5.38
C LEU A 309 20.99 1.11 4.40
N THR A 310 21.15 0.79 3.12
CA THR A 310 20.12 1.05 2.11
C THR A 310 18.83 0.28 2.37
N HIS A 311 18.90 -0.98 2.82
CA HIS A 311 17.72 -1.72 3.25
C HIS A 311 17.04 -1.06 4.45
N MET A 312 17.81 -0.53 5.39
CA MET A 312 17.25 0.23 6.53
C MET A 312 16.63 1.54 6.06
N VAL A 313 17.27 2.30 5.18
CA VAL A 313 16.69 3.51 4.57
C VAL A 313 15.42 3.17 3.80
N SER A 314 15.37 2.07 3.05
CA SER A 314 14.17 1.61 2.35
C SER A 314 13.05 1.19 3.32
N LEU A 315 13.39 0.48 4.40
CA LEU A 315 12.44 0.06 5.41
C LEU A 315 11.89 1.25 6.19
N MET A 316 12.76 2.16 6.58
CA MET A 316 12.43 3.33 7.39
C MET A 316 11.87 4.48 6.57
N SER A 317 12.17 4.62 5.27
CA SER A 317 11.52 5.62 4.42
C SER A 317 10.02 5.36 4.34
N ASN A 318 9.59 4.10 4.36
CA ASN A 318 8.18 3.72 4.52
C ASN A 318 7.57 4.17 5.87
N LEU A 319 8.41 4.46 6.87
CA LEU A 319 8.04 4.99 8.18
C LEU A 319 8.20 6.51 8.29
N GLN A 320 9.01 7.12 7.42
CA GLN A 320 9.51 8.44 7.70
C GLN A 320 8.43 9.50 7.64
N GLN A 321 8.45 10.28 8.71
CA GLN A 321 7.70 11.48 8.94
C GLN A 321 8.70 12.54 9.38
N THR A 322 9.03 13.48 8.50
CA THR A 322 9.31 14.83 9.00
C THR A 322 7.93 15.44 9.26
N ILE A 323 7.44 15.27 10.48
CA ILE A 323 6.21 15.85 11.05
C ILE A 323 4.88 15.41 10.37
N ARG A 324 4.10 14.63 11.11
CA ARG A 324 2.71 14.19 10.93
C ARG A 324 2.26 13.20 9.84
N LEU A 325 2.94 12.94 8.70
CA LEU A 325 2.18 12.41 7.52
C LEU A 325 2.64 11.14 6.74
N GLY A 326 3.83 10.55 6.91
CA GLY A 326 4.29 9.43 6.04
C GLY A 326 4.12 8.00 6.58
N ASN A 327 2.95 7.39 6.42
CA ASN A 327 2.87 5.93 6.28
C ASN A 327 2.09 5.68 5.00
N ILE A 328 2.66 4.93 4.07
CA ILE A 328 2.03 4.63 2.78
C ILE A 328 0.68 3.94 3.01
N VAL A 329 0.63 3.04 4.01
CA VAL A 329 -0.60 2.44 4.51
C VAL A 329 -0.88 2.96 5.91
N THR A 330 -1.88 3.82 6.05
CA THR A 330 -2.23 4.50 7.30
C THR A 330 -3.16 3.68 8.20
N ALA A 331 -3.91 2.76 7.62
CA ALA A 331 -4.87 1.93 8.33
C ALA A 331 -5.05 0.58 7.64
N ILE A 332 -5.23 -0.45 8.46
CA ILE A 332 -5.59 -1.79 8.00
C ILE A 332 -6.95 -2.14 8.58
N PHE A 333 -7.93 -2.34 7.71
CA PHE A 333 -9.31 -2.64 8.11
C PHE A 333 -9.58 -4.14 8.21
N ARG A 334 -10.37 -4.53 9.21
CA ARG A 334 -10.79 -5.91 9.44
C ARG A 334 -12.25 -5.96 9.84
N LYS A 335 -13.05 -6.83 9.25
CA LYS A 335 -14.42 -7.09 9.71
C LYS A 335 -14.41 -8.18 10.77
N VAL A 336 -15.11 -7.92 11.86
CA VAL A 336 -15.32 -8.87 12.96
C VAL A 336 -16.35 -9.91 12.55
N VAL A 337 -15.98 -11.18 12.62
CA VAL A 337 -16.83 -12.32 12.23
C VAL A 337 -17.58 -12.89 13.44
N LYS A 338 -16.97 -12.81 14.63
CA LYS A 338 -17.55 -13.22 15.91
C LYS A 338 -17.20 -12.18 16.96
N ASP A 339 -18.08 -11.97 17.94
CA ASP A 339 -17.83 -11.07 19.06
C ASP A 339 -16.43 -11.30 19.66
N ILE A 340 -15.68 -10.22 19.86
CA ILE A 340 -14.32 -10.28 20.42
C ILE A 340 -14.29 -9.52 21.73
N GLU A 341 -13.77 -10.16 22.76
CA GLU A 341 -13.43 -9.52 24.02
C GLU A 341 -11.95 -9.11 23.98
N ILE A 342 -11.69 -7.81 24.11
CA ILE A 342 -10.34 -7.25 24.11
C ILE A 342 -10.25 -6.24 25.25
N LYS A 343 -9.34 -6.50 26.19
CA LYS A 343 -9.29 -5.77 27.47
C LYS A 343 -10.65 -5.86 28.16
N ASP A 344 -11.19 -4.74 28.64
CA ASP A 344 -12.51 -4.65 29.28
C ASP A 344 -13.65 -4.35 28.30
N TYR A 345 -13.39 -4.46 26.99
CA TYR A 345 -14.33 -4.08 25.94
C TYR A 345 -14.72 -5.25 25.06
N LYS A 346 -15.95 -5.16 24.54
CA LYS A 346 -16.50 -6.09 23.57
C LYS A 346 -16.64 -5.40 22.22
N ILE A 347 -16.12 -6.04 21.17
CA ILE A 347 -16.27 -5.62 19.78
C ILE A 347 -17.28 -6.57 19.13
N PRO A 348 -18.50 -6.11 18.78
CA PRO A 348 -19.53 -6.98 18.24
C PRO A 348 -19.19 -7.53 16.84
N ALA A 349 -19.74 -8.70 16.52
CA ALA A 349 -19.74 -9.23 15.17
C ALA A 349 -20.34 -8.22 14.17
N GLY A 350 -19.75 -8.15 12.98
CA GLY A 350 -20.14 -7.22 11.91
C GLY A 350 -19.45 -5.86 11.98
N TRP A 351 -18.89 -5.45 13.12
CA TRP A 351 -18.14 -4.20 13.24
C TRP A 351 -16.82 -4.26 12.46
N ILE A 352 -16.30 -3.09 12.09
CA ILE A 352 -14.99 -2.97 11.45
C ILE A 352 -13.96 -2.52 12.47
N ILE A 353 -12.80 -3.17 12.50
CA ILE A 353 -11.63 -2.73 13.25
C ILE A 353 -10.69 -2.01 12.30
N LEU A 354 -10.35 -0.76 12.62
CA LEU A 354 -9.31 0.02 11.97
C LEU A 354 -8.04 -0.08 12.82
N ALA A 355 -7.08 -0.88 12.37
CA ALA A 355 -5.76 -0.96 12.99
C ALA A 355 -4.85 0.16 12.44
N CYS A 356 -4.53 1.14 13.27
CA CYS A 356 -3.66 2.26 12.93
C CYS A 356 -2.18 1.83 13.01
N THR A 357 -1.58 1.52 11.87
CA THR A 357 -0.17 1.13 11.75
C THR A 357 0.80 2.27 12.12
N PRO A 358 0.57 3.55 11.77
CA PRO A 358 1.45 4.65 12.19
C PRO A 358 1.62 4.75 13.71
N ALA A 359 0.56 4.49 14.47
CA ALA A 359 0.62 4.59 15.93
C ALA A 359 1.56 3.56 16.55
N VAL A 360 1.77 2.41 15.89
CA VAL A 360 2.77 1.42 16.32
C VAL A 360 4.18 1.94 16.08
N HIS A 361 4.42 2.52 14.90
CA HIS A 361 5.73 3.03 14.49
C HIS A 361 6.15 4.29 15.25
N LEU A 362 5.19 5.13 15.64
CA LEU A 362 5.42 6.38 16.35
C LEU A 362 5.31 6.25 17.87
N ASN A 363 5.34 5.03 18.41
CA ASN A 363 5.14 4.78 19.83
C ASN A 363 6.42 5.07 20.64
N PRO A 364 6.45 6.11 21.50
CA PRO A 364 7.65 6.48 22.27
C PRO A 364 8.03 5.45 23.34
N THR A 365 7.12 4.52 23.69
CA THR A 365 7.44 3.40 24.59
C THR A 365 8.22 2.30 23.89
N LYS A 366 8.16 2.21 22.56
CA LYS A 366 8.82 1.16 21.76
C LYS A 366 10.07 1.67 21.05
N TYR A 367 10.02 2.91 20.57
CA TYR A 367 11.08 3.55 19.81
C TYR A 367 11.70 4.70 20.61
N GLU A 368 13.01 4.85 20.50
CA GLU A 368 13.72 6.01 21.01
C GLU A 368 13.56 7.14 20.00
N ASP A 369 13.08 8.29 20.49
CA ASP A 369 12.73 9.45 19.68
C ASP A 369 12.01 9.10 18.35
N PRO A 370 10.78 8.55 18.40
CA PRO A 370 10.06 8.07 17.20
C PRO A 370 9.79 9.16 16.16
N LEU A 371 9.98 10.43 16.51
CA LEU A 371 9.81 11.57 15.62
C LEU A 371 11.09 11.94 14.88
N THR A 372 12.23 11.43 15.34
CA THR A 372 13.54 11.60 14.69
C THR A 372 13.86 10.33 13.91
N PHE A 373 14.16 10.51 12.63
CA PHE A 373 14.59 9.40 11.80
C PHE A 373 16.06 9.06 12.09
N ASN A 374 16.34 7.80 12.43
CA ASN A 374 17.69 7.28 12.64
C ASN A 374 17.90 5.95 11.88
N PRO A 375 18.57 5.94 10.71
CA PRO A 375 18.75 4.74 9.88
C PRO A 375 19.71 3.73 10.53
N CYS A 376 20.52 4.17 11.49
CA CYS A 376 21.38 3.31 12.28
C CYS A 376 20.59 2.53 13.35
N MET A 377 19.30 2.86 13.56
CA MET A 377 18.42 2.13 14.45
C MET A 377 18.07 0.76 13.84
N LYS A 378 18.95 -0.22 14.06
CA LYS A 378 18.72 -1.62 13.67
C LYS A 378 17.79 -2.36 14.63
N THR A 379 17.62 -1.83 15.84
CA THR A 379 16.89 -2.46 16.93
C THR A 379 15.97 -1.46 17.63
N ASN A 380 14.89 -1.95 18.24
CA ASN A 380 14.06 -1.14 19.13
C ASN A 380 14.71 -0.94 20.52
N LYS A 381 14.05 -0.22 21.44
CA LYS A 381 14.52 -0.02 22.83
C LYS A 381 14.83 -1.32 23.61
N GLN A 382 14.37 -2.47 23.11
CA GLN A 382 14.53 -3.79 23.72
C GLN A 382 15.62 -4.63 23.01
N GLY A 383 16.43 -4.01 22.14
CA GLY A 383 17.49 -4.68 21.39
C GLY A 383 17.00 -5.66 20.32
N ARG A 384 15.72 -5.58 19.90
CA ARG A 384 15.15 -6.49 18.90
C ARG A 384 15.19 -5.90 17.51
N GLU A 385 15.63 -6.70 16.54
CA GLU A 385 15.77 -6.29 15.14
C GLU A 385 14.45 -5.84 14.50
N LEU A 386 14.57 -4.80 13.67
CA LEU A 386 13.51 -4.29 12.82
C LEU A 386 13.61 -4.95 11.45
N ASN A 387 12.57 -5.68 11.06
CA ASN A 387 12.43 -6.26 9.73
C ASN A 387 10.96 -6.26 9.29
N ALA A 388 10.71 -6.47 7.99
CA ALA A 388 9.38 -6.37 7.37
C ALA A 388 8.29 -7.25 8.02
N GLY A 389 8.67 -8.30 8.74
CA GLY A 389 7.75 -9.22 9.46
C GLY A 389 7.78 -9.08 10.98
N SER A 390 8.54 -8.13 11.52
CA SER A 390 8.71 -7.96 12.96
C SER A 390 7.41 -7.50 13.60
N LYS A 391 7.11 -7.98 14.81
CA LYS A 391 5.94 -7.52 15.59
C LYS A 391 5.99 -6.02 15.94
N PHE A 392 7.16 -5.40 15.77
CA PHE A 392 7.36 -3.97 16.04
C PHE A 392 7.27 -3.12 14.77
N PHE A 393 7.38 -3.73 13.60
CA PHE A 393 7.36 -3.06 12.31
C PHE A 393 6.20 -3.61 11.45
N MET A 394 5.19 -2.79 11.22
CA MET A 394 3.97 -3.13 10.48
C MET A 394 3.84 -2.34 9.17
N GLY A 395 4.94 -1.81 8.62
CA GLY A 395 4.93 -1.02 7.38
C GLY A 395 4.47 -1.81 6.15
N PHE A 396 4.63 -3.13 6.16
CA PHE A 396 4.14 -4.04 5.12
C PHE A 396 2.94 -4.88 5.58
N GLY A 397 2.30 -4.49 6.69
CA GLY A 397 1.32 -5.31 7.39
C GLY A 397 1.97 -6.45 8.19
N SER A 398 1.22 -7.51 8.47
CA SER A 398 1.73 -8.66 9.24
C SER A 398 0.94 -9.94 8.98
N GLY A 399 1.49 -11.06 9.44
CA GLY A 399 0.89 -12.40 9.36
C GLY A 399 0.73 -12.89 7.93
N VAL A 400 -0.31 -13.70 7.69
CA VAL A 400 -0.57 -14.27 6.35
C VAL A 400 -0.98 -13.23 5.28
N ARG A 401 -1.17 -11.97 5.68
CA ARG A 401 -1.44 -10.81 4.80
C ARG A 401 -0.24 -9.86 4.70
N LEU A 402 0.93 -10.25 5.21
CA LEU A 402 2.16 -9.53 4.95
C LEU A 402 2.29 -9.32 3.44
N CYS A 403 2.61 -8.08 3.04
CA CYS A 403 2.69 -7.66 1.64
C CYS A 403 3.52 -8.67 0.82
N ALA A 404 2.90 -9.24 -0.21
CA ALA A 404 3.57 -10.20 -1.09
C ALA A 404 4.69 -9.57 -1.92
N GLY A 405 4.62 -8.25 -2.15
CA GLY A 405 5.65 -7.48 -2.86
C GLY A 405 6.68 -6.80 -1.96
N ALA A 406 6.75 -7.10 -0.66
CA ALA A 406 7.66 -6.40 0.26
C ALA A 406 9.14 -6.49 -0.15
N GLU A 407 9.59 -7.68 -0.57
CA GLU A 407 10.96 -7.88 -1.06
C GLU A 407 11.20 -7.17 -2.40
N PHE A 408 10.19 -7.16 -3.27
CA PHE A 408 10.28 -6.49 -4.56
C PHE A 408 10.37 -4.97 -4.42
N VAL A 409 9.55 -4.35 -3.56
CA VAL A 409 9.63 -2.91 -3.28
C VAL A 409 11.00 -2.54 -2.68
N LYS A 410 11.52 -3.34 -1.74
CA LYS A 410 12.87 -3.13 -1.21
C LYS A 410 13.95 -3.21 -2.29
N LEU A 411 13.85 -4.17 -3.20
CA LEU A 411 14.76 -4.29 -4.33
C LEU A 411 14.71 -3.04 -5.22
N GLN A 412 13.50 -2.60 -5.60
CA GLN A 412 13.31 -1.41 -6.45
C GLN A 412 13.94 -0.17 -5.83
N ILE A 413 13.66 0.10 -4.56
CA ILE A 413 14.21 1.24 -3.84
C ILE A 413 15.73 1.14 -3.73
N SER A 414 16.27 -0.04 -3.41
CA SER A 414 17.71 -0.21 -3.19
C SER A 414 18.52 -0.07 -4.48
N ILE A 415 18.04 -0.66 -5.58
CA ILE A 415 18.68 -0.51 -6.90
C ILE A 415 18.60 0.95 -7.37
N PHE A 416 17.44 1.57 -7.18
CA PHE A 416 17.26 2.99 -7.49
C PHE A 416 18.26 3.85 -6.73
N LEU A 417 18.32 3.73 -5.40
CA LEU A 417 19.22 4.52 -4.55
C LEU A 417 20.69 4.23 -4.87
N HIS A 418 21.07 2.98 -5.12
CA HIS A 418 22.41 2.62 -5.51
C HIS A 418 22.83 3.34 -6.80
N HIS A 419 21.99 3.25 -7.85
CA HIS A 419 22.29 3.90 -9.13
C HIS A 419 22.32 5.43 -8.99
N PHE A 420 21.38 5.99 -8.23
CA PHE A 420 21.25 7.43 -8.03
C PHE A 420 22.45 8.01 -7.26
N CYS A 421 22.82 7.41 -6.14
CA CYS A 421 23.94 7.87 -5.30
C CYS A 421 25.29 7.70 -5.99
N THR A 422 25.48 6.69 -6.83
CA THR A 422 26.77 6.42 -7.48
C THR A 422 26.99 7.24 -8.74
N ASN A 423 25.93 7.57 -9.50
CA ASN A 423 26.06 8.24 -10.79
C ASN A 423 25.64 9.71 -10.77
N TYR A 424 24.90 10.17 -9.76
CA TYR A 424 24.31 11.50 -9.74
C TYR A 424 24.55 12.24 -8.43
N ARG A 425 24.58 13.56 -8.52
CA ARG A 425 24.31 14.48 -7.41
C ARG A 425 22.94 15.09 -7.66
N TRP A 426 22.20 15.38 -6.60
CA TRP A 426 20.93 16.07 -6.73
C TRP A 426 20.81 17.19 -5.71
N THR A 427 20.00 18.16 -6.07
CA THR A 427 19.59 19.27 -5.20
C THR A 427 18.08 19.36 -5.24
N VAL A 428 17.45 19.44 -4.07
CA VAL A 428 16.01 19.67 -3.99
C VAL A 428 15.71 21.12 -4.32
N MET A 429 14.96 21.35 -5.39
CA MET A 429 14.58 22.68 -5.88
C MET A 429 13.30 23.17 -5.21
N LYS A 430 12.35 22.25 -5.00
CA LYS A 430 11.10 22.51 -4.29
C LYS A 430 10.70 21.26 -3.54
N GLU A 431 10.64 21.37 -2.22
CA GLU A 431 10.08 20.32 -1.38
C GLU A 431 8.57 20.23 -1.62
N GLY A 432 8.11 19.06 -2.05
CA GLY A 432 6.69 18.76 -2.13
C GLY A 432 6.12 18.65 -0.73
N LYS A 433 5.03 19.37 -0.47
CA LYS A 433 4.29 19.19 0.79
C LYS A 433 3.64 17.80 0.77
N ALA A 434 4.11 16.93 1.67
CA ALA A 434 3.44 15.67 1.96
C ALA A 434 2.10 15.96 2.62
N VAL A 435 1.00 15.54 2.01
CA VAL A 435 -0.37 15.66 2.52
C VAL A 435 -0.95 14.26 2.68
N ARG A 436 -1.69 14.01 3.77
CA ARG A 436 -2.52 12.82 3.88
C ARG A 436 -3.90 13.11 3.32
N GLN A 437 -4.24 12.41 2.25
CA GLN A 437 -5.61 12.33 1.75
C GLN A 437 -5.87 10.86 1.46
N PRO A 438 -6.50 10.17 2.43
CA PRO A 438 -6.04 9.02 3.24
C PRO A 438 -4.72 8.30 2.94
N GLY A 439 -4.24 8.29 1.69
CA GLY A 439 -2.88 7.92 1.31
C GLY A 439 -1.91 9.11 1.40
N LEU A 440 -0.63 8.83 1.16
CA LEU A 440 0.41 9.85 1.07
C LEU A 440 0.42 10.46 -0.33
N VAL A 441 0.26 11.78 -0.42
CA VAL A 441 0.33 12.52 -1.68
C VAL A 441 1.29 13.70 -1.53
N PHE A 442 2.05 14.00 -2.58
CA PHE A 442 2.90 15.19 -2.65
C PHE A 442 2.18 16.25 -3.49
N SER A 443 1.43 17.15 -2.86
CA SER A 443 0.47 18.06 -3.53
C SER A 443 1.11 18.94 -4.61
N ASP A 444 2.38 19.26 -4.45
CA ASP A 444 3.15 20.13 -5.34
C ASP A 444 4.17 19.36 -6.19
N GLY A 445 4.22 18.03 -6.07
CA GLY A 445 5.32 17.20 -6.56
C GLY A 445 6.62 17.43 -5.79
N PHE A 446 7.60 16.53 -5.98
CA PHE A 446 8.94 16.66 -5.42
C PHE A 446 9.92 16.98 -6.55
N HIS A 447 10.46 18.21 -6.55
CA HIS A 447 11.26 18.71 -7.67
C HIS A 447 12.74 18.67 -7.32
N VAL A 448 13.50 17.95 -8.13
CA VAL A 448 14.95 17.78 -7.96
C VAL A 448 15.68 18.20 -9.22
N GLN A 449 16.79 18.92 -9.05
CA GLN A 449 17.79 19.10 -10.08
C GLN A 449 18.81 17.97 -9.94
N ILE A 450 19.18 17.36 -11.07
CA ILE A 450 20.08 16.20 -11.09
C ILE A 450 21.28 16.54 -11.97
N LEU A 451 22.48 16.27 -11.46
CA LEU A 451 23.74 16.46 -12.14
C LEU A 451 24.47 15.12 -12.21
N ASN A 452 24.86 14.70 -13.40
CA ASN A 452 25.61 13.45 -13.56
C ASN A 452 27.06 13.65 -13.09
N LYS A 453 27.51 12.79 -12.17
CA LYS A 453 28.86 12.83 -11.59
C LYS A 453 29.97 12.65 -12.63
N LYS A 454 29.69 12.12 -13.82
CA LYS A 454 30.66 12.02 -14.91
C LYS A 454 31.01 13.37 -15.55
N PHE A 455 30.18 14.40 -15.34
CA PHE A 455 30.37 15.75 -15.89
C PHE A 455 30.68 16.80 -14.81
N ILE A 456 31.05 16.35 -13.60
CA ILE A 456 31.51 17.16 -12.46
C ILE A 456 32.93 16.71 -12.15
#